data_AF-A0A0F8D4M9-F1
#
_entry.id   AF-A0A0F8D4M9-F1
#
_cell.length_a   1.000
_cell.length_b   1.000
_cell.length_c   1.000
_cell.angle_alpha   90.00
_cell.angle_beta   90.00
_cell.angle_gamma   90.00
#
_symmetry.space_group_name_H-M   'P 1'
#
loop_
_entity.id
_entity.type
_entity.pdbx_description
1 polymer ?
#
loop_
_entity_poly.entity_id
_entity_poly.type
_entity_poly.pdbx_seq_one_letter_code
_entity_poly.pdbx_strand_id
1 'polypeptide(L)'
;MYKRQVFVGLGLVYSLENLEPLIRLMDALNEKANFHLIPMVGHYNMRGFNENLFEETGHVNSVKFEDGTVKHGPEYSIVESLKAKTVDAALIIGSDPLSSLPRSVAKNLLEIPVISLDPCETLTSRRAKVYINTAISGVESGGSATRMDGVKVNFKPVVETTRLSDEAVLKKIMEAL
;
A
#
# COMPACT_ATOMS: atom_id res chain seq x y z
N MET A 1 9.45 16.16 -30.96
CA MET A 1 8.08 16.04 -30.41
C MET A 1 8.17 16.28 -28.90
N TYR A 2 7.57 17.34 -28.36
CA TYR A 2 7.65 17.64 -26.92
C TYR A 2 6.66 16.76 -26.15
N LYS A 3 7.15 15.92 -25.23
CA LYS A 3 6.31 15.17 -24.29
C LYS A 3 5.86 16.09 -23.17
N ARG A 4 4.54 16.24 -22.98
CA ARG A 4 3.97 17.06 -21.90
C ARG A 4 3.45 16.14 -20.80
N GLN A 5 3.70 16.51 -19.55
CA GLN A 5 3.40 15.67 -18.39
C GLN A 5 2.62 16.48 -17.36
N VAL A 6 1.57 15.87 -16.81
CA VAL A 6 0.78 16.38 -15.69
C VAL A 6 1.07 15.48 -14.49
N PHE A 7 1.69 16.04 -13.46
CA PHE A 7 1.98 15.33 -12.22
C PHE A 7 0.86 15.59 -11.22
N VAL A 8 0.19 14.53 -10.78
CA VAL A 8 -0.98 14.61 -9.90
C VAL A 8 -0.65 14.04 -8.54
N GLY A 9 -0.73 14.88 -7.51
CA GLY A 9 -0.52 14.49 -6.11
C GLY A 9 -1.81 14.28 -5.32
N LEU A 10 -1.64 13.83 -4.08
CA LEU A 10 -2.73 13.54 -3.15
C LEU A 10 -3.67 14.74 -2.91
N GLY A 11 -3.15 15.97 -2.93
CA GLY A 11 -3.98 17.17 -2.75
C GLY A 11 -5.10 17.29 -3.77
N LEU A 12 -4.84 16.97 -5.04
CA LEU A 12 -5.87 16.94 -6.07
C LEU A 12 -6.81 15.74 -5.85
N VAL A 13 -6.24 14.55 -5.66
CA VAL A 13 -7.02 13.30 -5.49
C VAL A 13 -7.98 13.39 -4.31
N TYR A 14 -7.57 13.97 -3.18
CA TYR A 14 -8.41 14.15 -1.99
C TYR A 14 -9.45 15.25 -2.13
N SER A 15 -9.27 16.17 -3.08
CA SER A 15 -10.24 17.25 -3.35
C SER A 15 -11.32 16.83 -4.36
N LEU A 16 -11.13 15.68 -5.01
CA LEU A 16 -12.05 15.16 -6.02
C LEU A 16 -13.01 14.13 -5.38
N GLU A 17 -14.30 14.29 -5.62
CA GLU A 17 -15.30 13.27 -5.24
C GLU A 17 -15.18 12.00 -6.09
N ASN A 18 -14.73 12.17 -7.35
CA ASN A 18 -14.43 11.10 -8.29
C ASN A 18 -13.43 11.60 -9.35
N LEU A 19 -12.89 10.71 -10.16
CA LEU A 19 -11.84 11.04 -11.12
C LEU A 19 -12.36 11.69 -12.43
N GLU A 20 -13.67 11.84 -12.61
CA GLU A 20 -14.26 12.35 -13.86
C GLU A 20 -13.74 13.76 -14.25
N PRO A 21 -13.63 14.75 -13.34
CA PRO A 21 -13.09 16.06 -13.71
C PRO A 21 -11.64 15.99 -14.20
N LEU A 22 -10.85 15.07 -13.65
CA LEU A 22 -9.45 14.87 -14.04
C LEU A 22 -9.35 14.21 -15.41
N ILE A 23 -10.21 13.23 -15.70
CA ILE A 23 -10.31 12.57 -17.02
C ILE A 23 -10.69 13.61 -18.07
N ARG A 24 -11.76 14.38 -17.83
CA ARG A 24 -12.21 15.45 -18.74
C ARG A 24 -11.12 16.50 -19.00
N LEU A 25 -10.35 16.87 -17.98
CA LEU A 25 -9.20 17.76 -18.15
C LEU A 25 -8.15 17.14 -19.06
N MET A 26 -7.79 15.88 -18.84
CA MET A 26 -6.80 15.17 -19.65
C MET A 26 -7.28 15.01 -21.11
N ASP A 27 -8.56 14.76 -21.34
CA ASP A 27 -9.14 14.68 -22.68
C ASP A 27 -9.04 16.04 -23.41
N ALA A 28 -9.47 17.13 -22.77
CA ALA A 28 -9.39 18.47 -23.34
C ALA A 28 -7.95 18.91 -23.63
N LEU A 29 -6.99 18.52 -22.79
CA LEU A 29 -5.57 18.76 -23.04
C LEU A 29 -5.07 17.94 -24.24
N ASN A 30 -5.50 16.68 -24.35
CA ASN A 30 -5.12 15.77 -25.43
C ASN A 30 -5.69 16.15 -26.80
N GLU A 31 -6.79 16.90 -26.86
CA GLU A 31 -7.27 17.53 -28.11
C GLU A 31 -6.28 18.56 -28.70
N LYS A 32 -5.42 19.16 -27.86
CA LYS A 32 -4.50 20.23 -28.27
C LYS A 32 -3.07 19.73 -28.45
N ALA A 33 -2.63 18.81 -27.61
CA ALA A 33 -1.31 18.21 -27.68
C ALA A 33 -1.26 16.90 -26.88
N ASN A 34 -0.28 16.03 -27.14
CA ASN A 34 -0.13 14.80 -26.37
C ASN A 34 0.34 15.07 -24.93
N PHE A 35 -0.55 14.87 -23.95
CA PHE A 35 -0.31 14.98 -22.51
C PHE A 35 -0.43 13.62 -21.82
N HIS A 36 0.54 13.32 -20.96
CA HIS A 36 0.54 12.13 -20.12
C HIS A 36 0.32 12.52 -18.65
N LEU A 37 -0.48 11.73 -17.94
CA LEU A 37 -0.70 11.88 -16.51
C LEU A 37 0.25 10.95 -15.75
N ILE A 38 0.96 11.49 -14.76
CA ILE A 38 1.82 10.73 -13.86
C ILE A 38 1.30 10.87 -12.43
N PRO A 39 0.77 9.78 -11.83
CA PRO A 39 0.33 9.81 -10.44
C PRO A 39 1.55 9.84 -9.51
N MET A 40 1.61 10.85 -8.65
CA MET A 40 2.67 11.04 -7.66
C MET A 40 2.41 10.16 -6.43
N VAL A 41 2.65 8.85 -6.60
CA VAL A 41 2.57 7.87 -5.50
C VAL A 41 3.59 8.17 -4.41
N GLY A 42 3.20 7.96 -3.15
CA GLY A 42 4.02 8.34 -1.99
C GLY A 42 5.17 7.36 -1.69
N HIS A 43 4.86 6.07 -1.57
CA HIS A 43 5.86 5.05 -1.23
C HIS A 43 6.50 4.44 -2.48
N TYR A 44 7.77 4.08 -2.38
CA TYR A 44 8.61 3.63 -3.50
C TYR A 44 8.03 2.45 -4.30
N ASN A 45 7.26 1.56 -3.65
CA ASN A 45 6.63 0.39 -4.26
C ASN A 45 5.10 0.36 -4.10
N MET A 46 4.47 1.50 -3.80
CA MET A 46 3.00 1.58 -3.70
C MET A 46 2.33 1.12 -5.01
N ARG A 47 2.92 1.49 -6.15
CA ARG A 47 2.43 1.10 -7.46
C ARG A 47 2.54 -0.41 -7.68
N GLY A 48 3.70 -1.01 -7.35
CA GLY A 48 3.89 -2.45 -7.49
C GLY A 48 2.96 -3.30 -6.62
N PHE A 49 2.65 -2.86 -5.39
CA PHE A 49 1.65 -3.55 -4.57
C PHE A 49 0.27 -3.58 -5.25
N ASN A 50 -0.18 -2.43 -5.76
CA ASN A 50 -1.48 -2.34 -6.43
C ASN A 50 -1.49 -3.05 -7.79
N GLU A 51 -0.40 -3.04 -8.55
CA GLU A 51 -0.26 -3.83 -9.78
C GLU A 51 -0.38 -5.32 -9.49
N ASN A 52 0.38 -5.84 -8.52
CA ASN A 52 0.31 -7.27 -8.15
C ASN A 52 -1.10 -7.64 -7.67
N LEU A 53 -1.71 -6.82 -6.81
CA LEU A 53 -3.07 -7.07 -6.33
C LEU A 53 -4.08 -7.06 -7.47
N PHE A 54 -3.92 -6.15 -8.43
CA PHE A 54 -4.80 -6.07 -9.60
C PHE A 54 -4.62 -7.26 -10.55
N GLU A 55 -3.40 -7.72 -10.76
CA GLU A 55 -3.13 -8.93 -11.56
C GLU A 55 -3.81 -10.17 -10.95
N GLU A 56 -3.80 -10.29 -9.62
CA GLU A 56 -4.40 -11.42 -8.91
C GLU A 56 -5.93 -11.32 -8.77
N THR A 57 -6.47 -10.10 -8.65
CA THR A 57 -7.86 -9.90 -8.20
C THR A 57 -8.74 -9.07 -9.13
N GLY A 58 -8.15 -8.39 -10.12
CA GLY A 58 -8.83 -7.39 -10.95
C GLY A 58 -9.12 -6.07 -10.22
N HIS A 59 -8.62 -5.88 -9.00
CA HIS A 59 -8.93 -4.74 -8.14
C HIS A 59 -7.68 -4.16 -7.46
N VAL A 60 -7.75 -2.88 -7.08
CA VAL A 60 -6.69 -2.18 -6.35
C VAL A 60 -7.22 -1.69 -5.01
N ASN A 61 -6.45 -1.91 -3.93
CA ASN A 61 -6.84 -1.57 -2.55
C ASN A 61 -8.21 -2.17 -2.14
N SER A 62 -8.56 -2.12 -0.85
CA SER A 62 -9.90 -2.47 -0.34
C SER A 62 -10.49 -3.78 -0.93
N VAL A 63 -9.66 -4.83 -0.97
CA VAL A 63 -10.04 -6.17 -1.44
C VAL A 63 -10.28 -7.06 -0.23
N LYS A 64 -11.37 -7.83 -0.25
CA LYS A 64 -11.68 -8.88 0.71
C LYS A 64 -11.67 -10.23 0.02
N PHE A 65 -10.91 -11.17 0.59
CA PHE A 65 -10.97 -12.59 0.25
C PHE A 65 -11.91 -13.29 1.23
N GLU A 66 -12.94 -13.96 0.73
CA GLU A 66 -13.92 -14.69 1.53
C GLU A 66 -14.40 -15.92 0.78
N ASP A 67 -14.21 -17.10 1.36
CA ASP A 67 -14.67 -18.40 0.83
C ASP A 67 -14.27 -18.66 -0.64
N GLY A 68 -13.04 -18.29 -1.01
CA GLY A 68 -12.53 -18.42 -2.39
C GLY A 68 -13.08 -17.39 -3.37
N THR A 69 -13.85 -16.41 -2.90
CA THR A 69 -14.35 -15.28 -3.70
C THR A 69 -13.60 -14.00 -3.36
N VAL A 70 -13.49 -13.13 -4.36
CA VAL A 70 -12.91 -11.79 -4.24
C VAL A 70 -14.06 -10.80 -4.22
N LYS A 71 -14.09 -9.95 -3.19
CA LYS A 71 -14.99 -8.78 -3.08
C LYS A 71 -14.15 -7.51 -3.05
N HIS A 72 -14.69 -6.43 -3.60
CA HIS A 72 -14.01 -5.14 -3.66
C HIS A 72 -15.02 -4.01 -3.50
N GLY A 73 -14.64 -2.98 -2.75
CA GLY A 73 -15.52 -1.86 -2.42
C GLY A 73 -14.99 -1.05 -1.23
N PRO A 74 -15.44 0.21 -1.07
CA PRO A 74 -15.00 1.08 0.02
C PRO A 74 -15.26 0.48 1.42
N GLU A 75 -16.27 -0.37 1.57
CA GLU A 75 -16.61 -1.08 2.80
C GLU A 75 -15.50 -2.04 3.29
N TYR A 76 -14.63 -2.50 2.39
CA TYR A 76 -13.48 -3.36 2.73
C TYR A 76 -12.19 -2.58 2.94
N SER A 77 -12.24 -1.24 2.93
CA SER A 77 -11.09 -0.42 3.28
C SER A 77 -10.74 -0.56 4.77
N ILE A 78 -9.49 -0.29 5.15
CA ILE A 78 -9.07 -0.29 6.56
C ILE A 78 -9.90 0.67 7.41
N VAL A 79 -10.28 1.83 6.86
CA VAL A 79 -11.03 2.85 7.58
C VAL A 79 -12.43 2.34 7.91
N GLU A 80 -13.14 1.81 6.92
CA GLU A 80 -14.51 1.33 7.11
C GLU A 80 -14.54 0.03 7.93
N SER A 81 -13.58 -0.88 7.71
CA SER A 81 -13.47 -2.12 8.50
C SER A 81 -13.25 -1.83 10.00
N LEU A 82 -12.37 -0.88 10.32
CA LEU A 82 -12.13 -0.49 11.71
C LEU A 82 -13.31 0.28 12.31
N LYS A 83 -13.96 1.17 11.56
CA LYS A 83 -15.16 1.91 12.05
C LYS A 83 -16.31 0.95 12.36
N ALA A 84 -16.58 0.01 11.46
CA ALA A 84 -17.65 -0.95 11.58
C ALA A 84 -17.33 -2.11 12.54
N LYS A 85 -16.07 -2.19 13.03
CA LYS A 85 -15.56 -3.27 13.89
C LYS A 85 -15.81 -4.67 13.30
N THR A 86 -15.61 -4.80 11.99
CA THR A 86 -15.81 -6.06 11.24
C THR A 86 -14.58 -6.94 11.23
N VAL A 87 -13.45 -6.46 11.77
CA VAL A 87 -12.18 -7.19 11.89
C VAL A 87 -11.83 -7.40 13.36
N ASP A 88 -11.20 -8.52 13.66
CA ASP A 88 -10.82 -8.95 15.01
C ASP A 88 -9.30 -9.00 15.24
N ALA A 89 -8.51 -8.87 14.18
CA ALA A 89 -7.05 -8.78 14.22
C ALA A 89 -6.52 -7.97 13.03
N ALA A 90 -5.28 -7.49 13.13
CA ALA A 90 -4.62 -6.79 12.04
C ALA A 90 -3.16 -7.24 11.87
N LEU A 91 -2.77 -7.53 10.63
CA LEU A 91 -1.39 -7.73 10.20
C LEU A 91 -0.94 -6.49 9.42
N ILE A 92 0.09 -5.79 9.92
CA ILE A 92 0.56 -4.52 9.38
C ILE A 92 2.01 -4.69 8.94
N ILE A 93 2.28 -4.41 7.66
CA ILE A 93 3.59 -4.66 7.04
C ILE A 93 4.13 -3.34 6.47
N GLY A 94 5.28 -2.89 6.96
CA GLY A 94 5.99 -1.71 6.46
C GLY A 94 5.17 -0.41 6.47
N SER A 95 4.28 -0.24 7.46
CA SER A 95 3.36 0.90 7.57
C SER A 95 3.09 1.26 9.03
N ASP A 96 2.78 2.54 9.28
CA ASP A 96 2.48 3.09 10.61
C ASP A 96 1.06 3.71 10.67
N PRO A 97 0.00 2.90 10.63
CA PRO A 97 -1.39 3.38 10.67
C PRO A 97 -1.77 4.10 11.95
N LEU A 98 -1.13 3.84 13.10
CA LEU A 98 -1.38 4.64 14.32
C LEU A 98 -0.90 6.09 14.19
N SER A 99 0.08 6.35 13.32
CA SER A 99 0.56 7.70 13.00
C SER A 99 -0.22 8.33 11.84
N SER A 100 -0.57 7.55 10.82
CA SER A 100 -1.14 8.07 9.57
C SER A 100 -2.68 8.11 9.52
N LEU A 101 -3.38 7.29 10.30
CA LEU A 101 -4.85 7.29 10.30
C LEU A 101 -5.42 8.45 11.15
N PRO A 102 -6.63 8.93 10.80
CA PRO A 102 -7.37 9.82 11.69
C PRO A 102 -7.53 9.20 13.07
N ARG A 103 -7.36 10.01 14.13
CA ARG A 103 -7.45 9.56 15.53
C ARG A 103 -8.74 8.80 15.85
N SER A 104 -9.86 9.20 15.23
CA SER A 104 -11.16 8.54 15.39
C SER A 104 -11.19 7.10 14.88
N VAL A 105 -10.32 6.75 13.94
CA VAL A 105 -10.18 5.41 13.36
C VAL A 105 -9.06 4.64 14.06
N ALA A 106 -7.91 5.29 14.29
CA ALA A 106 -6.74 4.68 14.94
C ALA A 106 -7.06 4.11 16.33
N LYS A 107 -7.98 4.72 17.08
CA LYS A 107 -8.43 4.19 18.38
C LYS A 107 -9.05 2.79 18.28
N ASN A 108 -9.74 2.47 17.18
CA ASN A 108 -10.37 1.17 16.99
C ASN A 108 -9.33 0.10 16.66
N LEU A 109 -8.23 0.47 16.00
CA LEU A 109 -7.09 -0.43 15.77
C LEU A 109 -6.43 -0.86 17.10
N LEU A 110 -6.46 0.00 18.12
CA LEU A 110 -5.94 -0.32 19.46
C LEU A 110 -6.83 -1.31 20.24
N GLU A 111 -8.05 -1.58 19.77
CA GLU A 111 -8.98 -2.52 20.43
C GLU A 111 -8.78 -3.97 19.99
N ILE A 112 -7.99 -4.21 18.94
CA ILE A 112 -7.74 -5.54 18.36
C ILE A 112 -6.25 -5.92 18.46
N PRO A 113 -5.90 -7.22 18.52
CA PRO A 113 -4.52 -7.67 18.41
C PRO A 113 -3.90 -7.26 17.08
N VAL A 114 -2.76 -6.58 17.17
CA VAL A 114 -1.96 -6.15 16.02
C VAL A 114 -0.67 -6.98 15.95
N ILE A 115 -0.36 -7.51 14.77
CA ILE A 115 0.95 -8.04 14.40
C ILE A 115 1.60 -7.02 13.47
N SER A 116 2.83 -6.61 13.75
CA SER A 116 3.57 -5.64 12.93
C SER A 116 4.88 -6.23 12.42
N LEU A 117 5.12 -6.10 11.12
CA LEU A 117 6.36 -6.42 10.44
C LEU A 117 6.94 -5.10 9.94
N ASP A 118 8.06 -4.68 10.52
CA ASP A 118 8.70 -3.41 10.14
C ASP A 118 10.20 -3.47 10.43
N PRO A 119 11.07 -2.89 9.59
CA PRO A 119 12.49 -2.77 9.89
C PRO A 119 12.78 -1.79 11.04
N CYS A 120 11.85 -0.88 11.34
CA CYS A 120 12.01 0.19 12.32
C CYS A 120 10.91 0.14 13.41
N GLU A 121 11.25 0.65 14.60
CA GLU A 121 10.24 0.89 15.63
C GLU A 121 9.37 2.11 15.24
N THR A 122 8.05 1.94 15.28
CA THR A 122 7.03 2.92 14.88
C THR A 122 5.96 3.03 15.96
N LEU A 123 5.02 3.99 15.85
CA LEU A 123 3.92 4.06 16.83
C LEU A 123 3.09 2.76 16.82
N THR A 124 2.88 2.21 15.63
CA THR A 124 2.17 0.95 15.41
C THR A 124 2.92 -0.24 16.00
N SER A 125 4.22 -0.42 15.70
CA SER A 125 4.95 -1.59 16.19
C SER A 125 5.14 -1.58 17.72
N ARG A 126 5.28 -0.40 18.34
CA ARG A 126 5.32 -0.26 19.81
C ARG A 126 4.03 -0.68 20.51
N ARG A 127 2.90 -0.63 19.81
CA ARG A 127 1.58 -1.01 20.32
C ARG A 127 1.14 -2.39 19.84
N ALA A 128 1.92 -3.03 18.96
CA ALA A 128 1.62 -4.34 18.45
C ALA A 128 1.72 -5.40 19.57
N LYS A 129 0.85 -6.40 19.50
CA LYS A 129 0.92 -7.59 20.34
C LYS A 129 2.14 -8.43 19.98
N VAL A 130 2.49 -8.46 18.70
CA VAL A 130 3.70 -9.10 18.17
C VAL A 130 4.36 -8.12 17.21
N TYR A 131 5.64 -7.82 17.44
CA TYR A 131 6.47 -7.06 16.52
C TYR A 131 7.59 -7.95 16.02
N ILE A 132 7.68 -8.11 14.70
CA ILE A 132 8.74 -8.84 14.02
C ILE A 132 9.59 -7.81 13.29
N ASN A 133 10.82 -7.63 13.77
CA ASN A 133 11.76 -6.72 13.15
C ASN A 133 12.35 -7.36 11.89
N THR A 134 11.98 -6.84 10.72
CA THR A 134 12.35 -7.41 9.41
C THR A 134 13.55 -6.70 8.79
N ALA A 135 14.14 -7.33 7.77
CA ALA A 135 15.20 -6.76 6.97
C ALA A 135 14.68 -5.59 6.11
N ILE A 136 15.45 -4.52 5.99
CA ILE A 136 15.11 -3.37 5.13
C ILE A 136 15.10 -3.80 3.66
N SER A 137 13.92 -3.76 3.04
CA SER A 137 13.73 -4.01 1.61
C SER A 137 14.58 -3.07 0.74
N GLY A 138 15.35 -3.63 -0.18
CA GLY A 138 16.24 -2.89 -1.09
C GLY A 138 17.58 -2.47 -0.48
N VAL A 139 17.82 -2.74 0.81
CA VAL A 139 19.09 -2.46 1.49
C VAL A 139 19.69 -3.73 2.08
N GLU A 140 18.97 -4.36 3.00
CA GLU A 140 19.39 -5.58 3.69
C GLU A 140 18.78 -6.84 3.06
N SER A 141 17.67 -6.68 2.33
CA SER A 141 17.08 -7.72 1.50
C SER A 141 16.96 -7.26 0.05
N GLY A 142 17.03 -8.22 -0.88
CA GLY A 142 16.76 -7.96 -2.30
C GLY A 142 15.26 -7.80 -2.58
N GLY A 143 14.90 -7.79 -3.85
CA GLY A 143 13.49 -7.79 -4.26
C GLY A 143 13.27 -6.97 -5.50
N SER A 144 12.04 -6.49 -5.68
CA SER A 144 11.69 -5.61 -6.78
C SER A 144 10.66 -4.58 -6.37
N ALA A 145 10.69 -3.43 -7.04
CA ALA A 145 9.64 -2.42 -6.91
C ALA A 145 9.26 -1.85 -8.27
N THR A 146 7.99 -1.48 -8.41
CA THR A 146 7.56 -0.71 -9.57
C THR A 146 7.56 0.78 -9.25
N ARG A 147 8.40 1.51 -9.97
CA ARG A 147 8.45 2.97 -9.92
C ARG A 147 7.12 3.58 -10.38
N MET A 148 6.94 4.86 -10.04
CA MET A 148 5.76 5.65 -10.40
C MET A 148 5.49 5.73 -11.91
N ASP A 149 6.51 5.53 -12.74
CA ASP A 149 6.46 5.69 -14.19
C ASP A 149 6.19 4.38 -14.96
N GLY A 150 5.93 3.26 -14.30
CA GLY A 150 5.80 1.96 -15.01
C GLY A 150 6.92 0.99 -14.73
N VAL A 151 8.11 1.50 -14.39
CA VAL A 151 9.32 0.72 -14.55
C VAL A 151 9.57 -0.14 -13.33
N LYS A 152 9.58 -1.47 -13.52
CA LYS A 152 10.01 -2.43 -12.51
C LYS A 152 11.53 -2.42 -12.37
N VAL A 153 12.01 -2.28 -11.14
CA VAL A 153 13.42 -2.24 -10.79
C VAL A 153 13.70 -3.35 -9.79
N ASN A 154 14.81 -4.07 -9.97
CA ASN A 154 15.25 -5.12 -9.06
C ASN A 154 16.36 -4.59 -8.15
N PHE A 155 16.34 -5.03 -6.90
CA PHE A 155 17.34 -4.68 -5.89
C PHE A 155 18.09 -5.94 -5.49
N LYS A 156 19.39 -5.77 -5.24
CA LYS A 156 20.22 -6.75 -4.54
C LYS A 156 20.50 -6.20 -3.14
N PRO A 157 20.61 -7.07 -2.12
CA PRO A 157 21.04 -6.61 -0.81
C PRO A 157 22.44 -5.99 -0.94
N VAL A 158 22.63 -4.84 -0.30
CA VAL A 158 23.89 -4.10 -0.24
C VAL A 158 24.54 -4.16 1.14
N VAL A 159 23.78 -4.58 2.16
CA VAL A 159 24.24 -4.80 3.53
C VAL A 159 23.76 -6.18 3.99
N GLU A 160 24.61 -6.90 4.71
CA GLU A 160 24.23 -8.18 5.32
C GLU A 160 23.42 -7.99 6.59
N THR A 161 22.45 -8.87 6.83
CA THR A 161 21.63 -8.88 8.05
C THR A 161 21.29 -10.31 8.44
N THR A 162 21.04 -10.53 9.73
CA THR A 162 20.47 -11.79 10.25
C THR A 162 18.95 -11.74 10.31
N ARG A 163 18.34 -10.58 10.04
CA ARG A 163 16.89 -10.39 10.03
C ARG A 163 16.26 -11.07 8.81
N LEU A 164 15.06 -11.60 8.99
CA LEU A 164 14.29 -12.18 7.89
C LEU A 164 13.67 -11.06 7.04
N SER A 165 13.53 -11.29 5.73
CA SER A 165 12.71 -10.43 4.87
C SER A 165 11.22 -10.58 5.20
N ASP A 166 10.41 -9.58 4.83
CA ASP A 166 8.95 -9.64 4.98
C ASP A 166 8.38 -10.91 4.33
N GLU A 167 8.85 -11.26 3.12
CA GLU A 167 8.45 -12.48 2.41
C GLU A 167 8.79 -13.76 3.19
N ALA A 168 9.99 -13.86 3.77
CA ALA A 168 10.40 -15.04 4.52
C ALA A 168 9.58 -15.21 5.81
N VAL A 169 9.20 -14.11 6.47
CA VAL A 169 8.30 -14.14 7.62
C VAL A 169 6.91 -14.60 7.20
N LEU A 170 6.35 -14.03 6.12
CA LEU A 170 5.03 -14.41 5.62
C LEU A 170 4.95 -15.88 5.21
N LYS A 171 5.97 -16.41 4.55
CA LYS A 171 6.05 -17.85 4.21
C LYS A 171 6.00 -18.73 5.46
N LYS A 172 6.77 -18.40 6.49
CA LYS A 172 6.76 -19.14 7.76
C LYS A 172 5.41 -19.08 8.47
N ILE A 173 4.71 -17.95 8.38
CA ILE A 173 3.34 -17.83 8.91
C ILE A 173 2.41 -18.75 8.12
N MET A 174 2.46 -18.70 6.78
CA MET A 174 1.63 -19.55 5.92
C MET A 174 1.86 -21.05 6.14
N GLU A 175 3.09 -21.48 6.37
CA GLU A 175 3.44 -22.88 6.67
C GLU A 175 2.91 -23.37 8.01
N ALA A 176 2.60 -22.45 8.93
CA ALA A 176 2.13 -22.75 10.29
C ALA A 176 0.60 -22.64 10.44
N LEU A 177 -0.12 -22.21 9.40
CA LEU A 177 -1.59 -22.17 9.33
C LEU A 177 -2.14 -23.51 8.86
#